data_AF-A0A1Y4A6U4-F1
#
_entry.id   AF-A0A1Y4A6U4-F1
#
_cell.length_a   1.000
_cell.length_b   1.000
_cell.length_c   1.000
_cell.angle_alpha   90.00
_cell.angle_beta   90.00
_cell.angle_gamma   90.00
#
_symmetry.space_group_name_H-M   'P 1'
#
loop_
_entity.id
_entity.type
_entity.pdbx_description
1 polymer ?
#
loop_
_entity_poly.entity_id
_entity_poly.type
_entity_poly.pdbx_seq_one_letter_code
_entity_poly.pdbx_strand_id
1 'polypeptide(L)'
;MKYVNKISVLLSLLMVVLFSACNADQEGPLYSEGKGLSFVSSTLNPTTVSPNNPTFTVDILRATTVGELDGTIQLYAYTGSGETEQEMTGCTVTGYHFADGENKASVTIDVTPLAIGQTVTVELEFASDDASIGGNNTTSISVSKDYTWNSLGEATFYDNQFFYWYNDGKGVKVEMYQAAEQPNRYKLVNPYAEFNAATWPASELPGFTKSLMDSDFIFVVQDNGTIVYNSYRLGMTYGENGPITIEHPLSFGLSASYNRQIDDKTFQLAPMYYMEATGSGFNCTGYDEVILIVLE
;
A
#
# COMPACT_ATOMS: atom_id res chain seq x y z
N MET A 1 68.19 54.80 -3.61
CA MET A 1 66.99 53.96 -3.52
C MET A 1 65.71 54.70 -3.97
N LYS A 2 65.73 55.37 -5.14
CA LYS A 2 64.61 56.22 -5.62
C LYS A 2 63.58 55.48 -6.51
N TYR A 3 63.78 54.19 -6.77
CA TYR A 3 62.93 53.39 -7.68
C TYR A 3 62.12 52.29 -6.99
N VAL A 4 62.36 51.97 -5.71
CA VAL A 4 61.63 50.92 -4.97
C VAL A 4 60.23 51.41 -4.54
N ASN A 5 60.11 52.67 -4.13
CA ASN A 5 58.81 53.24 -3.73
C ASN A 5 57.83 53.46 -4.90
N LYS A 6 58.30 53.54 -6.15
CA LYS A 6 57.41 53.70 -7.31
C LYS A 6 56.85 52.36 -7.81
N ILE A 7 57.60 51.27 -7.64
CA ILE A 7 57.15 49.92 -7.98
C ILE A 7 56.13 49.41 -6.96
N SER A 8 56.32 49.70 -5.66
CA SER A 8 55.33 49.31 -4.63
C SER A 8 53.96 49.97 -4.79
N VAL A 9 53.91 51.23 -5.28
CA VAL A 9 52.64 51.95 -5.49
C VAL A 9 51.94 51.52 -6.79
N LEU A 10 52.70 51.18 -7.85
CA LEU A 10 52.09 50.63 -9.08
C LEU A 10 51.59 49.19 -8.89
N LEU A 11 52.28 48.37 -8.10
CA LEU A 11 51.91 46.97 -7.85
C LEU A 11 50.69 46.86 -6.91
N SER A 12 50.51 47.82 -6.01
CA SER A 12 49.34 47.89 -5.12
C SER A 12 48.10 48.47 -5.81
N LEU A 13 48.25 49.32 -6.84
CA LEU A 13 47.12 49.79 -7.65
C LEU A 13 46.62 48.71 -8.64
N LEU A 14 47.51 47.84 -9.13
CA LEU A 14 47.16 46.73 -10.04
C LEU A 14 46.43 45.58 -9.32
N MET A 15 46.64 45.41 -8.01
CA MET A 15 45.96 44.38 -7.20
C MET A 15 44.50 44.71 -6.83
N VAL A 16 44.11 45.99 -6.84
CA VAL A 16 42.72 46.39 -6.50
C VAL A 16 41.76 46.23 -7.69
N VAL A 17 42.27 46.24 -8.92
CA VAL A 17 41.44 46.07 -10.14
C VAL A 17 41.22 44.59 -10.50
N LEU A 18 42.00 43.67 -9.92
CA LEU A 18 41.87 42.22 -10.16
C LEU A 18 40.75 41.54 -9.34
N PHE A 19 40.08 42.27 -8.43
CA PHE A 19 38.93 41.76 -7.68
C PHE A 19 37.59 42.34 -8.15
N SER A 20 37.57 43.17 -9.20
CA SER A 20 36.33 43.74 -9.75
C SER A 20 35.81 43.00 -10.99
N ALA A 21 36.50 41.94 -11.41
CA ALA A 21 36.10 41.12 -12.55
C ALA A 21 35.68 39.73 -12.04
N CYS A 22 34.40 39.41 -12.24
CA CYS A 22 33.78 38.10 -12.06
C CYS A 22 33.25 37.73 -10.67
N ASN A 23 32.52 38.63 -10.01
CA ASN A 23 31.16 38.25 -9.60
C ASN A 23 30.20 38.99 -10.54
N ALA A 24 30.20 38.60 -11.82
CA ALA A 24 28.89 38.37 -12.39
C ALA A 24 28.45 37.13 -11.62
N ASP A 25 27.70 37.35 -10.53
CA ASP A 25 27.01 36.25 -9.89
C ASP A 25 26.43 35.45 -11.05
N GLN A 26 26.91 34.21 -11.18
CA GLN A 26 26.25 33.24 -12.01
C GLN A 26 24.97 32.95 -11.25
N GLU A 27 24.05 33.92 -11.28
CA GLU A 27 22.65 33.70 -11.05
C GLU A 27 22.31 32.67 -12.10
N GLY A 28 22.33 31.41 -11.67
CA GLY A 28 21.65 30.35 -12.37
C GLY A 28 20.26 30.88 -12.72
N PRO A 29 19.67 30.41 -13.83
CA PRO A 29 18.43 30.97 -14.35
C PRO A 29 17.46 31.27 -13.20
N LEU A 30 17.06 32.53 -13.06
CA LEU A 30 15.98 32.90 -12.16
C LEU A 30 14.77 32.13 -12.67
N TYR A 31 14.47 31.01 -12.03
CA TYR A 31 13.29 30.24 -12.34
C TYR A 31 12.10 31.13 -12.04
N SER A 32 11.16 31.21 -12.99
CA SER A 32 9.89 31.87 -12.71
C SER A 32 9.31 31.29 -11.43
N GLU A 33 8.87 32.14 -10.50
CA GLU A 33 8.11 31.72 -9.34
C GLU A 33 6.78 31.15 -9.85
N GLY A 34 6.78 29.88 -10.26
CA GLY A 34 5.57 29.11 -10.45
C GLY A 34 4.79 29.04 -9.15
N LYS A 35 3.60 28.43 -9.17
CA LYS A 35 2.78 28.27 -7.96
C LYS A 35 3.45 27.44 -6.87
N GLY A 36 4.56 26.79 -7.18
CA GLY A 36 5.38 26.05 -6.22
C GLY A 36 4.68 24.82 -5.68
N LEU A 37 3.83 24.19 -6.49
CA LEU A 37 3.03 23.03 -6.10
C LEU A 37 3.84 21.74 -6.09
N SER A 38 3.55 20.85 -5.15
CA SER A 38 4.16 19.53 -5.10
C SER A 38 3.24 18.52 -4.45
N PHE A 39 3.26 17.29 -4.94
CA PHE A 39 2.76 16.14 -4.19
C PHE A 39 3.77 15.75 -3.10
N VAL A 40 3.28 15.06 -2.06
CA VAL A 40 4.10 14.58 -0.93
C VAL A 40 5.13 13.53 -1.39
N SER A 41 4.79 12.75 -2.41
CA SER A 41 5.64 11.69 -2.99
C SER A 41 5.27 11.48 -4.45
N SER A 42 6.18 10.94 -5.26
CA SER A 42 5.91 10.48 -6.63
C SER A 42 5.04 9.22 -6.69
N THR A 43 4.98 8.46 -5.60
CA THR A 43 4.08 7.33 -5.41
C THR A 43 3.50 7.36 -4.00
N LEU A 44 2.18 7.31 -3.91
CA LEU A 44 1.44 7.24 -2.65
C LEU A 44 1.12 5.80 -2.27
N ASN A 45 0.81 5.59 -0.99
CA ASN A 45 0.35 4.29 -0.52
C ASN A 45 -0.94 3.89 -1.25
N PRO A 46 -1.12 2.60 -1.59
CA PRO A 46 -2.37 2.11 -2.15
C PRO A 46 -3.56 2.42 -1.24
N THR A 47 -4.73 2.61 -1.85
CA THR A 47 -5.97 2.87 -1.11
C THR A 47 -7.10 1.99 -1.61
N THR A 48 -8.08 1.78 -0.72
CA THR A 48 -9.28 1.02 -1.02
C THR A 48 -10.49 1.91 -0.75
N VAL A 49 -11.35 2.07 -1.76
CA VAL A 49 -12.58 2.85 -1.66
C VAL A 49 -13.80 1.96 -1.53
N SER A 50 -14.83 2.46 -0.86
CA SER A 50 -16.10 1.74 -0.68
C SER A 50 -16.95 1.80 -1.96
N PRO A 51 -17.72 0.75 -2.29
CA PRO A 51 -18.76 0.81 -3.33
C PRO A 51 -19.73 1.98 -3.19
N ASN A 52 -20.09 2.35 -1.96
CA ASN A 52 -21.10 3.38 -1.67
C ASN A 52 -20.54 4.81 -1.72
N ASN A 53 -19.22 4.95 -1.62
CA ASN A 53 -18.53 6.23 -1.72
C ASN A 53 -17.13 6.02 -2.32
N PRO A 54 -17.02 5.87 -3.66
CA PRO A 54 -15.80 5.49 -4.35
C PRO A 54 -14.86 6.70 -4.53
N THR A 55 -14.59 7.42 -3.46
CA THR A 55 -13.78 8.65 -3.47
C THR A 55 -12.64 8.58 -2.46
N PHE A 56 -11.52 9.24 -2.75
CA PHE A 56 -10.42 9.42 -1.81
C PHE A 56 -9.76 10.80 -1.99
N THR A 57 -8.92 11.20 -1.05
CA THR A 57 -8.24 12.51 -1.08
C THR A 57 -6.74 12.38 -1.28
N VAL A 58 -6.15 13.31 -2.03
CA VAL A 58 -4.69 13.47 -2.17
C VAL A 58 -4.29 14.85 -1.68
N ASP A 59 -3.25 14.87 -0.85
CA ASP A 59 -2.67 16.10 -0.30
C ASP A 59 -1.70 16.75 -1.28
N ILE A 60 -1.75 18.07 -1.33
CA ILE A 60 -0.93 18.93 -2.18
C ILE A 60 -0.27 19.98 -1.30
N LEU A 61 0.99 20.25 -1.56
CA LEU A 61 1.78 21.25 -0.88
C LEU A 61 2.07 22.41 -1.82
N ARG A 62 2.25 23.61 -1.26
CA ARG A 62 2.78 24.77 -1.99
C ARG A 62 3.95 25.41 -1.25
N ALA A 63 4.89 25.96 -2.01
CA ALA A 63 6.12 26.57 -1.46
C ALA A 63 5.88 27.95 -0.82
N THR A 64 4.98 28.76 -1.39
CA THR A 64 4.61 30.08 -0.87
C THR A 64 3.23 30.03 -0.22
N THR A 65 3.09 30.63 0.96
CA THR A 65 1.81 30.74 1.66
C THR A 65 1.17 32.11 1.47
N VAL A 66 1.78 32.99 0.69
CA VAL A 66 1.27 34.34 0.45
C VAL A 66 0.20 34.31 -0.63
N GLY A 67 -0.98 34.83 -0.28
CA GLY A 67 -2.13 34.92 -1.16
C GLY A 67 -2.96 33.63 -1.21
N GLU A 68 -4.22 33.82 -1.56
CA GLU A 68 -5.12 32.72 -1.93
C GLU A 68 -4.70 32.14 -3.29
N LEU A 69 -4.85 30.83 -3.47
CA LEU A 69 -4.49 30.14 -4.70
C LEU A 69 -5.46 29.03 -5.05
N ASP A 70 -6.05 29.12 -6.24
CA ASP A 70 -6.91 28.10 -6.84
C ASP A 70 -6.29 27.50 -8.10
N GLY A 71 -6.73 26.29 -8.44
CA GLY A 71 -6.42 25.69 -9.73
C GLY A 71 -6.96 24.28 -9.90
N THR A 72 -6.49 23.64 -10.96
CA THR A 72 -6.93 22.31 -11.39
C THR A 72 -5.75 21.36 -11.49
N ILE A 73 -6.06 20.07 -11.53
CA ILE A 73 -5.08 18.98 -11.66
C ILE A 73 -5.54 18.09 -12.79
N GLN A 74 -4.59 17.61 -13.58
CA GLN A 74 -4.85 16.60 -14.58
C GLN A 74 -4.90 15.24 -13.91
N LEU A 75 -5.95 14.46 -14.20
CA LEU A 75 -6.10 13.09 -13.75
C LEU A 75 -6.03 12.16 -14.95
N TYR A 76 -5.24 11.11 -14.79
CA TYR A 76 -5.22 9.96 -15.67
C TYR A 76 -5.49 8.71 -14.84
N ALA A 77 -6.24 7.75 -15.39
CA ALA A 77 -6.57 6.52 -14.69
C ALA A 77 -6.40 5.35 -15.65
N TYR A 78 -5.73 4.29 -15.20
CA TYR A 78 -5.37 3.16 -16.03
C TYR A 78 -5.58 1.83 -15.32
N THR A 79 -6.08 0.84 -16.05
CA THR A 79 -6.13 -0.56 -15.61
C THR A 79 -5.06 -1.37 -16.34
N GLY A 80 -4.61 -2.48 -15.75
CA GLY A 80 -3.51 -3.28 -16.28
C GLY A 80 -2.14 -2.61 -16.05
N SER A 81 -1.10 -3.12 -16.71
CA SER A 81 0.24 -2.55 -16.65
C SER A 81 1.02 -2.81 -17.93
N GLY A 82 1.92 -1.89 -18.29
CA GLY A 82 2.77 -2.02 -19.48
C GLY A 82 1.94 -2.14 -20.76
N GLU A 83 2.12 -3.22 -21.51
CA GLU A 83 1.42 -3.43 -22.80
C GLU A 83 -0.09 -3.69 -22.67
N THR A 84 -0.59 -4.00 -21.47
CA THR A 84 -2.03 -4.21 -21.22
C THR A 84 -2.71 -3.00 -20.60
N GLU A 85 -2.04 -1.85 -20.59
CA GLU A 85 -2.58 -0.63 -20.02
C GLU A 85 -3.79 -0.14 -20.80
N GLN A 86 -4.89 0.12 -20.10
CA GLN A 86 -6.13 0.62 -20.67
C GLN A 86 -6.61 1.82 -19.86
N GLU A 87 -6.76 2.96 -20.54
CA GLU A 87 -7.31 4.17 -19.95
C GLU A 87 -8.74 3.94 -19.46
N MET A 88 -8.99 4.34 -18.22
CA MET A 88 -10.30 4.34 -17.57
C MET A 88 -10.89 5.74 -17.64
N THR A 89 -11.89 5.90 -18.50
CA THR A 89 -12.59 7.19 -18.66
C THR A 89 -13.64 7.39 -17.55
N GLY A 90 -13.88 8.66 -17.19
CA GLY A 90 -14.98 9.06 -16.30
C GLY A 90 -14.60 9.23 -14.83
N CYS A 91 -13.36 8.90 -14.45
CA CYS A 91 -12.80 9.32 -13.17
C CYS A 91 -12.66 10.84 -13.16
N THR A 92 -12.85 11.47 -12.00
CA THR A 92 -12.77 12.94 -11.88
C THR A 92 -11.94 13.35 -10.68
N VAL A 93 -11.40 14.57 -10.74
CA VAL A 93 -10.66 15.21 -9.64
C VAL A 93 -11.19 16.62 -9.44
N THR A 94 -11.36 17.02 -8.18
CA THR A 94 -11.74 18.41 -7.87
C THR A 94 -10.58 19.36 -8.14
N GLY A 95 -10.89 20.65 -8.33
CA GLY A 95 -9.87 21.69 -8.18
C GLY A 95 -9.32 21.74 -6.74
N TYR A 96 -8.16 22.38 -6.58
CA TYR A 96 -7.59 22.69 -5.28
C TYR A 96 -7.82 24.16 -4.93
N HIS A 97 -7.86 24.45 -3.63
CA HIS A 97 -7.94 25.79 -3.07
C HIS A 97 -7.02 25.86 -1.86
N PHE A 98 -6.13 26.86 -1.84
CA PHE A 98 -5.33 27.23 -0.68
C PHE A 98 -5.77 28.60 -0.19
N ALA A 99 -6.17 28.70 1.09
CA ALA A 99 -6.40 29.99 1.69
C ALA A 99 -5.06 30.73 1.92
N ASP A 100 -5.12 32.07 2.04
CA ASP A 100 -3.95 32.87 2.42
C ASP A 100 -3.35 32.35 3.74
N GLY A 101 -2.04 32.16 3.77
CA GLY A 101 -1.30 31.60 4.90
C GLY A 101 -1.19 30.06 4.93
N GLU A 102 -1.96 29.31 4.13
CA GLU A 102 -1.91 27.84 4.14
C GLU A 102 -0.84 27.29 3.21
N ASN A 103 -0.19 26.17 3.58
CA ASN A 103 0.80 25.49 2.72
C ASN A 103 0.35 24.11 2.25
N LYS A 104 -0.85 23.67 2.64
CA LYS A 104 -1.42 22.37 2.35
C LYS A 104 -2.88 22.51 1.94
N ALA A 105 -3.25 21.84 0.85
CA ALA A 105 -4.63 21.65 0.43
C ALA A 105 -4.83 20.17 0.06
N SER A 106 -6.06 19.77 -0.23
CA SER A 106 -6.36 18.42 -0.70
C SER A 106 -7.32 18.49 -1.89
N VAL A 107 -7.16 17.56 -2.83
CA VAL A 107 -8.14 17.30 -3.88
C VAL A 107 -8.87 16.00 -3.61
N THR A 108 -10.12 15.92 -4.06
CA THR A 108 -10.92 14.70 -4.00
C THR A 108 -10.95 14.06 -5.37
N ILE A 109 -10.63 12.77 -5.42
CA ILE A 109 -10.65 11.95 -6.60
C ILE A 109 -11.88 11.04 -6.50
N ASP A 110 -12.68 11.00 -7.55
CA ASP A 110 -13.82 10.11 -7.71
C ASP A 110 -13.49 9.04 -8.77
N VAL A 111 -13.49 7.78 -8.33
CA VAL A 111 -13.28 6.59 -9.17
C VAL A 111 -14.56 5.78 -9.32
N THR A 112 -15.73 6.42 -9.33
CA THR A 112 -17.04 5.77 -9.53
C THR A 112 -17.05 4.76 -10.69
N PRO A 113 -16.44 5.03 -11.87
CA PRO A 113 -16.42 4.07 -12.98
C PRO A 113 -15.67 2.76 -12.69
N LEU A 114 -14.78 2.74 -11.69
CA LEU A 114 -14.07 1.53 -11.28
C LEU A 114 -15.10 0.46 -10.90
N ALA A 115 -14.99 -0.72 -11.51
CA ALA A 115 -15.85 -1.83 -11.15
C ALA A 115 -15.45 -2.40 -9.78
N ILE A 116 -16.42 -2.97 -9.07
CA ILE A 116 -16.19 -3.60 -7.77
C ILE A 116 -15.19 -4.75 -7.92
N GLY A 117 -14.24 -4.83 -6.99
CA GLY A 117 -13.17 -5.82 -7.00
C GLY A 117 -12.03 -5.55 -7.98
N GLN A 118 -12.08 -4.45 -8.74
CA GLN A 118 -11.00 -4.03 -9.62
C GLN A 118 -10.05 -3.05 -8.95
N THR A 119 -8.85 -2.97 -9.52
CA THR A 119 -7.81 -2.00 -9.17
C THR A 119 -7.48 -1.15 -10.38
N VAL A 120 -7.26 0.14 -10.15
CA VAL A 120 -6.84 1.13 -11.14
C VAL A 120 -5.63 1.89 -10.60
N THR A 121 -4.69 2.24 -11.47
CA THR A 121 -3.64 3.21 -11.18
C THR A 121 -4.17 4.59 -11.53
N VAL A 122 -4.20 5.50 -10.56
CA VAL A 122 -4.52 6.92 -10.78
C VAL A 122 -3.22 7.70 -10.76
N GLU A 123 -3.01 8.51 -11.78
CA GLU A 123 -1.92 9.48 -11.88
C GLU A 123 -2.48 10.89 -11.84
N LEU A 124 -1.85 11.74 -11.05
CA LEU A 124 -2.17 13.16 -10.95
C LEU A 124 -0.96 13.99 -11.38
N GLU A 125 -1.22 15.07 -12.12
CA GLU A 125 -0.18 15.93 -12.67
C GLU A 125 -0.58 17.41 -12.59
N PHE A 126 0.33 18.27 -12.12
CA PHE A 126 0.19 19.72 -12.28
C PHE A 126 0.70 20.16 -13.66
N ALA A 127 0.22 21.30 -14.13
CA ALA A 127 0.85 21.98 -15.27
C ALA A 127 2.32 22.28 -14.94
N SER A 128 3.22 22.09 -15.89
CA SER A 128 4.68 22.19 -15.69
C SER A 128 5.13 23.49 -15.02
N ASP A 129 4.45 24.59 -15.34
CA ASP A 129 4.79 25.94 -14.88
C ASP A 129 4.26 26.22 -13.45
N ASP A 130 3.37 25.37 -12.94
CA ASP A 130 2.82 25.46 -11.58
C ASP A 130 3.64 24.63 -10.57
N ALA A 131 4.47 23.70 -11.06
CA ALA A 131 5.24 22.78 -10.24
C ALA A 131 6.37 23.46 -9.46
N SER A 132 6.63 22.97 -8.25
CA SER A 132 7.79 23.37 -7.45
C SER A 132 9.09 22.82 -8.03
N ILE A 133 10.14 23.63 -7.99
CA ILE A 133 11.48 23.23 -8.43
C ILE A 133 11.99 22.14 -7.48
N GLY A 134 12.25 20.95 -8.02
CA GLY A 134 12.67 19.79 -7.24
C GLY A 134 11.54 19.11 -6.45
N GLY A 135 10.30 19.58 -6.59
CA GLY A 135 9.10 18.92 -6.07
C GLY A 135 8.59 17.82 -6.98
N ASN A 136 7.63 17.04 -6.49
CA ASN A 136 6.95 16.02 -7.28
C ASN A 136 5.83 16.69 -8.09
N ASN A 137 6.06 16.89 -9.39
CA ASN A 137 5.04 17.39 -10.32
C ASN A 137 3.93 16.35 -10.61
N THR A 138 4.29 15.08 -10.51
CA THR A 138 3.39 13.95 -10.74
C THR A 138 3.36 13.05 -9.52
N THR A 139 2.22 12.40 -9.31
CA THR A 139 2.11 11.32 -8.32
C THR A 139 1.23 10.20 -8.84
N SER A 140 1.49 8.98 -8.38
CA SER A 140 0.76 7.77 -8.72
C SER A 140 0.18 7.11 -7.48
N ILE A 141 -1.02 6.54 -7.59
CA ILE A 141 -1.67 5.77 -6.53
C ILE A 141 -2.42 4.57 -7.11
N SER A 142 -2.24 3.40 -6.49
CA SER A 142 -3.06 2.22 -6.78
C SER A 142 -4.33 2.28 -5.94
N VAL A 143 -5.48 2.24 -6.60
CA VAL A 143 -6.81 2.37 -5.99
C VAL A 143 -7.62 1.13 -6.30
N SER A 144 -8.12 0.46 -5.27
CA SER A 144 -9.04 -0.67 -5.41
C SER A 144 -10.44 -0.29 -4.96
N LYS A 145 -11.47 -0.84 -5.61
CA LYS A 145 -12.85 -0.74 -5.12
C LYS A 145 -13.22 -2.02 -4.40
N ASP A 146 -13.53 -1.92 -3.12
CA ASP A 146 -13.90 -3.08 -2.31
C ASP A 146 -15.26 -3.65 -2.76
N TYR A 147 -15.63 -4.79 -2.19
CA TYR A 147 -16.93 -5.42 -2.32
C TYR A 147 -17.93 -4.87 -1.31
N THR A 148 -19.22 -5.06 -1.60
CA THR A 148 -20.25 -4.93 -0.58
C THR A 148 -20.27 -6.22 0.25
N TRP A 149 -19.89 -6.14 1.52
CA TRP A 149 -19.79 -7.30 2.39
C TRP A 149 -21.08 -7.53 3.18
N ASN A 150 -21.77 -8.63 2.90
CA ASN A 150 -22.94 -9.09 3.68
C ASN A 150 -22.45 -9.98 4.81
N SER A 151 -22.82 -9.66 6.05
CA SER A 151 -22.49 -10.52 7.20
C SER A 151 -23.21 -11.86 7.09
N LEU A 152 -22.46 -12.94 7.32
CA LEU A 152 -22.99 -14.29 7.51
C LEU A 152 -23.09 -14.66 9.00
N GLY A 153 -22.63 -13.79 9.90
CA GLY A 153 -22.50 -14.04 11.33
C GLY A 153 -21.11 -14.55 11.71
N GLU A 154 -21.05 -15.29 12.82
CA GLU A 154 -19.82 -15.79 13.41
C GLU A 154 -19.45 -17.17 12.83
N ALA A 155 -18.17 -17.36 12.53
CA ALA A 155 -17.58 -18.65 12.24
C ALA A 155 -16.53 -19.00 13.30
N THR A 156 -16.32 -20.29 13.53
CA THR A 156 -15.17 -20.78 14.28
C THR A 156 -14.02 -21.09 13.32
N PHE A 157 -12.91 -20.39 13.47
CA PHE A 157 -11.66 -20.57 12.71
C PHE A 157 -10.68 -21.43 13.52
N TYR A 158 -10.31 -22.58 12.98
CA TYR A 158 -9.33 -23.49 13.55
C TYR A 158 -8.04 -23.42 12.75
N ASP A 159 -6.90 -23.27 13.43
CA ASP A 159 -5.59 -23.59 12.89
C ASP A 159 -4.98 -24.71 13.76
N ASN A 160 -5.07 -25.95 13.27
CA ASN A 160 -4.59 -27.13 13.99
C ASN A 160 -3.06 -27.29 13.92
N GLN A 161 -2.35 -26.37 13.27
CA GLN A 161 -0.92 -26.23 13.51
C GLN A 161 -0.72 -25.37 14.74
N PHE A 162 -1.12 -24.09 14.73
CA PHE A 162 -0.67 -23.12 15.75
C PHE A 162 -1.57 -22.98 16.98
N PHE A 163 -2.88 -23.21 16.88
CA PHE A 163 -3.79 -22.87 17.97
C PHE A 163 -3.76 -23.86 19.13
N TYR A 164 -3.19 -25.06 18.95
CA TYR A 164 -2.99 -26.00 20.05
C TYR A 164 -2.21 -25.37 21.22
N TRP A 165 -1.12 -24.65 20.92
CA TRP A 165 -0.26 -24.01 21.93
C TRP A 165 -0.84 -22.76 22.57
N TYR A 166 -1.96 -22.27 22.05
CA TYR A 166 -2.64 -21.07 22.53
C TYR A 166 -3.92 -21.42 23.30
N ASN A 167 -4.79 -22.25 22.73
CA ASN A 167 -6.10 -22.54 23.31
C ASN A 167 -6.53 -24.01 23.24
N ASP A 168 -5.57 -24.94 23.19
CA ASP A 168 -5.84 -26.38 23.10
C ASP A 168 -6.63 -26.75 21.83
N GLY A 169 -6.43 -25.99 20.75
CA GLY A 169 -7.03 -26.25 19.43
C GLY A 169 -8.52 -25.96 19.34
N LYS A 170 -9.08 -25.16 20.27
CA LYS A 170 -10.53 -24.89 20.33
C LYS A 170 -11.04 -23.95 19.24
N GLY A 171 -10.15 -23.42 18.39
CA GLY A 171 -10.49 -22.42 17.39
C GLY A 171 -10.77 -21.05 18.02
N VAL A 172 -10.93 -20.04 17.18
CA VAL A 172 -11.28 -18.67 17.57
C VAL A 172 -12.53 -18.22 16.82
N LYS A 173 -13.32 -17.36 17.44
CA LYS A 173 -14.53 -16.83 16.83
C LYS A 173 -14.22 -15.61 15.98
N VAL A 174 -14.70 -15.61 14.75
CA VAL A 174 -14.43 -14.57 13.76
C VAL A 174 -15.72 -14.20 13.02
N GLU A 175 -15.87 -12.92 12.71
CA GLU A 175 -16.96 -12.49 11.83
C GLU A 175 -16.66 -12.92 10.39
N MET A 176 -17.67 -13.51 9.74
CA MET A 176 -17.59 -13.97 8.35
C MET A 176 -18.54 -13.16 7.47
N TYR A 177 -18.06 -12.78 6.29
CA TYR A 177 -18.82 -12.03 5.30
C TYR A 177 -18.76 -12.72 3.94
N GLN A 178 -19.79 -12.49 3.14
CA GLN A 178 -19.86 -12.86 1.73
C GLN A 178 -19.97 -11.60 0.87
N ALA A 179 -19.21 -11.54 -0.22
CA ALA A 179 -19.32 -10.43 -1.15
C ALA A 179 -20.66 -10.50 -1.92
N ALA A 180 -21.41 -9.40 -1.96
CA ALA A 180 -22.70 -9.33 -2.65
C ALA A 180 -22.54 -9.52 -4.17
N GLU A 181 -21.50 -8.91 -4.74
CA GLU A 181 -21.23 -8.92 -6.17
C GLU A 181 -20.53 -10.20 -6.64
N GLN A 182 -19.96 -10.96 -5.69
CA GLN A 182 -19.28 -12.21 -5.98
C GLN A 182 -19.60 -13.24 -4.87
N PRO A 183 -20.76 -13.91 -4.92
CA PRO A 183 -21.23 -14.76 -3.82
C PRO A 183 -20.32 -15.95 -3.44
N ASN A 184 -19.35 -16.31 -4.29
CA ASN A 184 -18.36 -17.33 -3.95
C ASN A 184 -17.10 -16.77 -3.26
N ARG A 185 -17.04 -15.46 -2.98
CA ARG A 185 -15.98 -14.78 -2.25
C ARG A 185 -16.39 -14.54 -0.82
N TYR A 186 -15.51 -14.94 0.09
CA TYR A 186 -15.71 -14.84 1.53
C TYR A 186 -14.58 -14.07 2.18
N LYS A 187 -14.88 -13.50 3.35
CA LYS A 187 -13.94 -12.76 4.18
C LYS A 187 -14.10 -13.14 5.64
N LEU A 188 -13.00 -13.44 6.31
CA LEU A 188 -12.90 -13.60 7.76
C LEU A 188 -12.20 -12.39 8.35
N VAL A 189 -12.80 -11.78 9.36
CA VAL A 189 -12.20 -10.62 10.02
C VAL A 189 -11.07 -11.06 10.93
N ASN A 190 -9.84 -10.63 10.59
CA ASN A 190 -8.61 -10.81 11.37
C ASN A 190 -8.47 -12.15 12.13
N PRO A 191 -8.47 -13.31 11.43
CA PRO A 191 -8.56 -14.62 12.08
C PRO A 191 -7.43 -14.98 13.06
N TYR A 192 -6.28 -14.28 13.01
CA TYR A 192 -5.18 -14.48 13.95
C TYR A 192 -5.07 -13.37 15.02
N ALA A 193 -5.98 -12.39 15.08
CA ALA A 193 -5.88 -11.28 16.03
C ALA A 193 -5.84 -11.75 17.49
N GLU A 194 -6.73 -12.67 17.87
CA GLU A 194 -6.76 -13.20 19.24
C GLU A 194 -5.48 -13.98 19.58
N PHE A 195 -5.04 -14.85 18.65
CA PHE A 195 -3.80 -15.59 18.78
C PHE A 195 -2.57 -14.66 18.91
N ASN A 196 -2.52 -13.60 18.11
CA ASN A 196 -1.45 -12.58 18.14
C ASN A 196 -1.49 -11.73 19.42
N ALA A 197 -2.66 -11.53 20.03
CA ALA A 197 -2.80 -10.83 21.30
C ALA A 197 -2.47 -11.70 22.53
N ALA A 198 -2.68 -13.01 22.46
CA ALA A 198 -2.60 -13.92 23.61
C ALA A 198 -1.19 -14.25 24.09
N THR A 199 -0.95 -14.38 25.39
CA THR A 199 0.36 -14.80 25.91
C THR A 199 0.65 -16.26 25.55
N TRP A 200 1.77 -16.52 24.87
CA TRP A 200 2.22 -17.88 24.57
C TRP A 200 3.21 -18.39 25.62
N PRO A 201 3.20 -19.68 25.96
CA PRO A 201 4.29 -20.27 26.74
C PRO A 201 5.56 -20.30 25.88
N ALA A 202 6.50 -19.40 26.15
CA ALA A 202 7.74 -19.27 25.36
C ALA A 202 8.58 -20.55 25.29
N SER A 203 8.41 -21.48 26.24
CA SER A 203 9.03 -22.81 26.22
C SER A 203 8.48 -23.73 25.12
N GLU A 204 7.22 -23.56 24.72
CA GLU A 204 6.54 -24.42 23.74
C GLU A 204 6.71 -23.90 22.31
N LEU A 205 6.96 -22.60 22.14
CA LEU A 205 7.19 -21.95 20.83
C LEU A 205 8.57 -21.26 20.77
N PRO A 206 9.68 -21.97 21.01
CA PRO A 206 11.01 -21.37 20.99
C PRO A 206 11.35 -20.85 19.59
N GLY A 207 11.87 -19.62 19.51
CA GLY A 207 12.27 -18.98 18.25
C GLY A 207 11.14 -18.25 17.52
N PHE A 208 9.88 -18.42 17.94
CA PHE A 208 8.76 -17.65 17.41
C PHE A 208 8.63 -16.31 18.13
N THR A 209 8.37 -15.27 17.35
CA THR A 209 8.03 -13.95 17.86
C THR A 209 6.79 -13.44 17.17
N LYS A 210 6.08 -12.54 17.86
CA LYS A 210 4.89 -11.89 17.32
C LYS A 210 5.26 -10.72 16.45
N SER A 211 4.55 -10.58 15.35
CA SER A 211 4.46 -9.35 14.59
C SER A 211 3.05 -8.79 14.76
N LEU A 212 2.93 -7.48 14.95
CA LEU A 212 1.65 -6.82 14.85
C LEU A 212 1.11 -7.02 13.43
N MET A 213 -0.02 -7.71 13.32
CA MET A 213 -0.76 -7.84 12.09
C MET A 213 -2.22 -8.12 12.40
N ASP A 214 -3.07 -7.21 11.94
CA ASP A 214 -4.50 -7.36 11.85
C ASP A 214 -4.86 -7.16 10.37
N SER A 215 -5.17 -8.26 9.67
CA SER A 215 -5.71 -8.18 8.31
C SER A 215 -6.78 -9.24 8.10
N ASP A 216 -7.80 -8.88 7.33
CA ASP A 216 -8.88 -9.79 6.94
C ASP A 216 -8.33 -10.89 6.00
N PHE A 217 -8.80 -12.12 6.19
CA PHE A 217 -8.47 -13.23 5.30
C PHE A 217 -9.57 -13.41 4.26
N ILE A 218 -9.21 -13.38 2.97
CA ILE A 218 -10.15 -13.48 1.86
C ILE A 218 -9.85 -14.74 1.05
N PHE A 219 -10.91 -15.51 0.77
CA PHE A 219 -10.83 -16.69 -0.07
C PHE A 219 -12.03 -16.76 -1.04
N VAL A 220 -11.86 -17.53 -2.12
CA VAL A 220 -12.88 -17.74 -3.14
C VAL A 220 -13.10 -19.24 -3.33
N VAL A 221 -14.35 -19.67 -3.29
CA VAL A 221 -14.76 -21.03 -3.63
C VAL A 221 -15.03 -21.11 -5.13
N GLN A 222 -14.35 -22.00 -5.85
CA GLN A 222 -14.59 -22.23 -7.27
C GLN A 222 -15.82 -23.12 -7.49
N ASP A 223 -16.35 -23.14 -8.71
CA ASP A 223 -17.54 -23.94 -9.07
C ASP A 223 -17.40 -25.44 -8.76
N ASN A 224 -16.16 -25.96 -8.74
CA ASN A 224 -15.86 -27.35 -8.39
C ASN A 224 -15.68 -27.58 -6.86
N GLY A 225 -15.96 -26.57 -6.03
CA GLY A 225 -15.79 -26.58 -4.58
C GLY A 225 -14.35 -26.34 -4.09
N THR A 226 -13.36 -26.18 -4.98
CA THR A 226 -11.97 -25.89 -4.59
C THR A 226 -11.84 -24.47 -4.07
N ILE A 227 -11.05 -24.25 -3.03
CA ILE A 227 -10.82 -22.91 -2.47
C ILE A 227 -9.49 -22.35 -2.96
N VAL A 228 -9.49 -21.07 -3.35
CA VAL A 228 -8.29 -20.29 -3.67
C VAL A 228 -8.20 -19.03 -2.82
N TYR A 229 -6.97 -18.64 -2.47
CA TYR A 229 -6.67 -17.45 -1.68
C TYR A 229 -5.25 -16.96 -2.00
N ASN A 230 -4.98 -15.69 -1.70
CA ASN A 230 -3.64 -15.11 -1.81
C ASN A 230 -2.83 -15.41 -0.56
N SER A 231 -1.50 -15.25 -0.65
CA SER A 231 -0.60 -15.26 0.52
C SER A 231 -1.20 -14.46 1.67
N TYR A 232 -1.22 -15.05 2.86
CA TYR A 232 -1.74 -14.40 4.06
C TYR A 232 -0.78 -14.60 5.22
N ARG A 233 -0.41 -13.51 5.89
CA ARG A 233 0.56 -13.55 6.98
C ARG A 233 -0.14 -13.76 8.32
N LEU A 234 0.40 -14.65 9.14
CA LEU A 234 -0.24 -15.05 10.41
C LEU A 234 -0.04 -14.03 11.54
N GLY A 235 0.86 -13.06 11.36
CA GLY A 235 1.36 -12.21 12.46
C GLY A 235 2.46 -12.88 13.30
N MET A 236 3.15 -13.88 12.75
CA MET A 236 4.29 -14.53 13.38
C MET A 236 5.57 -14.35 12.55
N THR A 237 6.71 -14.41 13.23
CA THR A 237 8.04 -14.52 12.66
C THR A 237 8.81 -15.64 13.36
N TYR A 238 9.71 -16.31 12.64
CA TYR A 238 10.58 -17.34 13.21
C TYR A 238 12.05 -16.97 12.98
N GLY A 239 12.75 -16.57 14.05
CA GLY A 239 14.18 -16.22 14.00
C GLY A 239 14.58 -15.40 12.76
N GLU A 240 15.63 -15.87 12.08
CA GLU A 240 16.13 -15.28 10.81
C GLU A 240 15.31 -15.72 9.58
N ASN A 241 14.43 -16.71 9.71
CA ASN A 241 13.56 -17.17 8.63
C ASN A 241 12.48 -16.14 8.27
N GLY A 242 12.22 -15.18 9.15
CA GLY A 242 11.34 -14.05 8.88
C GLY A 242 9.86 -14.39 9.08
N PRO A 243 8.94 -13.63 8.44
CA PRO A 243 7.51 -13.81 8.58
C PRO A 243 7.01 -15.17 8.12
N ILE A 244 5.99 -15.68 8.81
CA ILE A 244 5.27 -16.88 8.40
C ILE A 244 4.00 -16.47 7.66
N THR A 245 3.80 -17.04 6.48
CA THR A 245 2.59 -16.92 5.66
C THR A 245 1.93 -18.28 5.45
N ILE A 246 0.61 -18.30 5.26
CA ILE A 246 -0.06 -19.39 4.57
C ILE A 246 -0.05 -19.07 3.07
N GLU A 247 0.43 -20.02 2.29
CA GLU A 247 0.50 -19.94 0.85
C GLU A 247 -0.39 -21.01 0.23
N HIS A 248 -0.97 -20.69 -0.93
CA HIS A 248 -1.76 -21.65 -1.68
C HIS A 248 -0.86 -22.73 -2.31
N PRO A 249 -1.23 -24.03 -2.27
CA PRO A 249 -0.37 -25.11 -2.77
C PRO A 249 0.09 -24.96 -4.23
N LEU A 250 -0.76 -24.37 -5.08
CA LEU A 250 -0.45 -24.16 -6.49
C LEU A 250 0.75 -23.25 -6.73
N SER A 251 1.08 -22.34 -5.80
CA SER A 251 2.29 -21.51 -5.87
C SER A 251 3.58 -22.34 -5.86
N PHE A 252 3.50 -23.60 -5.42
CA PHE A 252 4.61 -24.56 -5.36
C PHE A 252 4.43 -25.74 -6.34
N GLY A 253 3.45 -25.67 -7.25
CA GLY A 253 3.13 -26.78 -8.16
C GLY A 253 2.56 -28.01 -7.43
N LEU A 254 1.99 -27.83 -6.24
CA LEU A 254 1.39 -28.90 -5.43
C LEU A 254 -0.13 -29.00 -5.65
N SER A 255 -0.72 -30.14 -5.29
CA SER A 255 -2.17 -30.33 -5.35
C SER A 255 -2.90 -29.40 -4.39
N ALA A 256 -4.02 -28.80 -4.83
CA ALA A 256 -4.92 -28.03 -4.00
C ALA A 256 -6.18 -28.80 -3.58
N SER A 257 -6.24 -30.12 -3.80
CA SER A 257 -7.43 -30.96 -3.52
C SER A 257 -7.93 -30.93 -2.06
N TYR A 258 -7.07 -30.52 -1.13
CA TYR A 258 -7.39 -30.38 0.29
C TYR A 258 -7.89 -28.98 0.68
N ASN A 259 -7.84 -28.02 -0.25
CA ASN A 259 -8.44 -26.69 -0.11
C ASN A 259 -9.82 -26.74 -0.75
N ARG A 260 -10.86 -26.98 0.05
CA ARG A 260 -12.21 -27.23 -0.48
C ARG A 260 -13.32 -26.81 0.48
N GLN A 261 -14.45 -26.45 -0.08
CA GLN A 261 -15.72 -26.39 0.63
C GLN A 261 -16.21 -27.83 0.86
N ILE A 262 -16.40 -28.20 2.12
CA ILE A 262 -16.87 -29.54 2.51
C ILE A 262 -18.39 -29.60 2.42
N ASP A 263 -19.06 -28.55 2.90
CA ASP A 263 -20.50 -28.34 2.82
C ASP A 263 -20.83 -26.83 2.85
N ASP A 264 -22.11 -26.47 2.89
CA ASP A 264 -22.58 -25.07 2.84
C ASP A 264 -22.04 -24.19 3.98
N LYS A 265 -21.56 -24.77 5.09
CA LYS A 265 -21.08 -24.05 6.27
C LYS A 265 -19.62 -24.37 6.64
N THR A 266 -19.01 -25.36 6.01
CA THR A 266 -17.69 -25.86 6.39
C THR A 266 -16.68 -25.73 5.26
N PHE A 267 -15.58 -25.03 5.53
CA PHE A 267 -14.50 -24.78 4.59
C PHE A 267 -13.18 -25.27 5.17
N GLN A 268 -12.35 -25.89 4.34
CA GLN A 268 -11.06 -26.40 4.77
C GLN A 268 -9.95 -25.86 3.88
N LEU A 269 -8.85 -25.46 4.52
CA LEU A 269 -7.62 -25.07 3.84
C LEU A 269 -6.49 -26.02 4.27
N ALA A 270 -5.62 -26.32 3.31
CA ALA A 270 -4.41 -27.09 3.51
C ALA A 270 -3.25 -26.31 2.89
N PRO A 271 -2.73 -25.30 3.62
CA PRO A 271 -1.71 -24.39 3.10
C PRO A 271 -0.31 -25.01 3.13
N MET A 272 0.61 -24.36 2.43
CA MET A 272 2.02 -24.37 2.80
C MET A 272 2.26 -23.24 3.79
N TYR A 273 2.74 -23.53 5.00
CA TYR A 273 3.20 -22.48 5.90
C TYR A 273 4.62 -22.12 5.50
N TYR A 274 4.82 -20.91 4.97
CA TYR A 274 6.03 -20.54 4.26
C TYR A 274 6.76 -19.37 4.93
N MET A 275 8.09 -19.37 4.82
CA MET A 275 9.00 -18.35 5.33
C MET A 275 9.92 -17.91 4.19
N GLU A 276 9.52 -16.86 3.49
CA GLU A 276 10.13 -16.42 2.23
C GLU A 276 11.62 -16.12 2.35
N ALA A 277 12.07 -15.50 3.45
CA ALA A 277 13.46 -15.06 3.59
C ALA A 277 14.48 -16.21 3.50
N THR A 278 14.05 -17.46 3.77
CA THR A 278 14.90 -18.65 3.74
C THR A 278 14.39 -19.75 2.81
N GLY A 279 13.25 -19.54 2.16
CA GLY A 279 12.58 -20.58 1.36
C GLY A 279 12.15 -21.81 2.16
N SER A 280 12.05 -21.70 3.49
CA SER A 280 11.69 -22.80 4.38
C SER A 280 10.18 -22.83 4.63
N GLY A 281 9.64 -24.00 5.01
CA GLY A 281 8.21 -24.10 5.31
C GLY A 281 7.77 -25.45 5.83
N PHE A 282 6.53 -25.48 6.34
CA PHE A 282 5.82 -26.68 6.77
C PHE A 282 4.78 -27.03 5.71
N ASN A 283 4.98 -28.17 5.04
CA ASN A 283 4.08 -28.63 4.00
C ASN A 283 2.87 -29.34 4.61
N CYS A 284 1.75 -28.64 4.69
CA CYS A 284 0.49 -29.19 5.17
C CYS A 284 -0.51 -29.48 4.03
N THR A 285 -0.09 -29.38 2.77
CA THR A 285 -0.98 -29.37 1.58
C THR A 285 -1.71 -30.68 1.29
N GLY A 286 -1.34 -31.78 1.95
CA GLY A 286 -1.90 -33.11 1.77
C GLY A 286 -2.73 -33.63 2.95
N TYR A 287 -3.05 -32.78 3.93
CA TYR A 287 -3.78 -33.18 5.13
C TYR A 287 -5.15 -32.51 5.20
N ASP A 288 -6.12 -33.24 5.73
CA ASP A 288 -7.40 -32.67 6.12
C ASP A 288 -7.28 -31.93 7.46
N GLU A 289 -8.23 -31.03 7.71
CA GLU A 289 -8.41 -30.29 8.96
C GLU A 289 -7.16 -29.54 9.44
N VAL A 290 -6.30 -29.08 8.52
CA VAL A 290 -5.16 -28.22 8.88
C VAL A 290 -5.67 -26.86 9.34
N ILE A 291 -6.44 -26.20 8.48
CA ILE A 291 -7.29 -25.07 8.84
C ILE A 291 -8.73 -25.44 8.51
N LEU A 292 -9.62 -25.25 9.47
CA LEU A 292 -11.05 -25.51 9.32
C LEU A 292 -11.82 -24.24 9.69
N ILE A 293 -12.83 -23.89 8.90
CA ILE A 293 -13.72 -22.76 9.12
C ILE A 293 -15.14 -23.31 9.18
N VAL A 294 -15.83 -23.11 10.29
CA VAL A 294 -17.19 -23.61 10.49
C VAL A 294 -18.11 -22.44 10.80
N LEU A 295 -19.03 -22.12 9.89
CA LEU A 295 -20.06 -21.09 10.09
C LEU A 295 -21.16 -21.63 11.01
N GLU A 296 -21.53 -20.85 12.04
CA GLU A 296 -22.56 -21.25 13.02
C GLU A 296 -24.00 -21.17 12.49
#